data_AF-A0A8C0QMF9-F1
#
_entry.id   AF-A0A8C0QMF9-F1
#
_cell.length_a   1.000
_cell.length_b   1.000
_cell.length_c   1.000
_cell.angle_alpha   90.00
_cell.angle_beta   90.00
_cell.angle_gamma   90.00
#
_symmetry.space_group_name_H-M   'P 1'
#
loop_
_entity.id
_entity.type
_entity.pdbx_description
1 polymer ?
#
loop_
_entity_poly.entity_id
_entity_poly.type
_entity_poly.pdbx_seq_one_letter_code
_entity_poly.pdbx_strand_id
1 'polypeptide(L)'
;MGRRVVAAEPRPPAGALGDGRGSWGVSAAELGSVGGRGLPCACARARARPRTRGPRVVRRRRGPCGWGRRGGGGRPGEQRGRRRRRGPGRPGDWRRRRGAGGGVRAAGRMLLSLVLHMYSMRCVLPAAVLLGSAPTYVLAWGAWRLLSAFLPARLYQAVDDRLYCVYQSMVLFFFENYTGVQILLYGDLPKNKENIIYLANHQSTVDWIIADILAVRQNALGHVRYVLKDGLKWLPLYGCYFSQMYLVIFPEGTRYNPELTKVISASQTFAAQEGFAVLKHVLTPRIKATHVAFDSMKNYLDAIYDVTVAFEGTVDDKGQRKEAPSMAEFLCKECPKIHIHIDRIDKKDVPEEQAYMRRWLHERFEIKDKLLIEFYDSLDPERRNKFPGESVNSKLSLKKTLPSLLILSGLTAGMLMTEAGRKLYVRTWIYGTLIGCLWVSIKA
;
A
#
# COMPACT_ATOMS: atom_id res chain seq x y z
N MET A 1 75.10 -11.61 -22.12
CA MET A 1 75.16 -12.96 -21.52
C MET A 1 74.14 -13.04 -20.38
N GLY A 2 73.33 -14.09 -20.32
CA GLY A 2 72.52 -14.44 -19.14
C GLY A 2 71.02 -14.16 -19.23
N ARG A 3 70.27 -15.03 -19.93
CA ARG A 3 68.81 -15.18 -19.78
C ARG A 3 68.48 -15.59 -18.33
N ARG A 4 67.47 -14.99 -17.71
CA ARG A 4 66.75 -15.60 -16.57
C ARG A 4 65.27 -15.77 -16.92
N VAL A 5 64.85 -17.01 -16.65
CA VAL A 5 63.56 -17.63 -16.86
C VAL A 5 62.53 -17.07 -15.89
N VAL A 6 61.34 -16.70 -16.37
CA VAL A 6 60.15 -16.49 -15.53
C VAL A 6 59.23 -17.67 -15.77
N ALA A 7 58.98 -18.42 -14.69
CA ALA A 7 58.10 -19.57 -14.65
C ALA A 7 56.64 -19.15 -14.76
N ALA A 8 55.87 -19.91 -15.54
CA ALA A 8 54.43 -19.77 -15.71
C ALA A 8 53.67 -20.41 -14.54
N GLU A 9 52.67 -19.72 -14.01
CA GLU A 9 51.67 -20.28 -13.09
C GLU A 9 50.35 -20.61 -13.81
N PRO A 10 49.58 -21.60 -13.31
CA PRO A 10 48.66 -22.39 -14.12
C PRO A 10 47.25 -21.79 -14.23
N ARG A 11 46.61 -22.06 -15.38
CA ARG A 11 45.18 -21.79 -15.63
C ARG A 11 44.30 -22.77 -14.84
N PRO A 12 43.22 -22.32 -14.18
CA PRO A 12 42.16 -23.21 -13.73
C PRO A 12 41.20 -23.60 -14.87
N PRO A 13 40.49 -24.73 -14.73
CA PRO A 13 39.93 -25.49 -15.84
C PRO A 13 38.61 -24.94 -16.39
N ALA A 14 38.40 -25.18 -17.68
CA ALA A 14 37.14 -24.99 -18.36
C ALA A 14 36.17 -26.13 -18.04
N GLY A 15 34.93 -25.81 -17.63
CA GLY A 15 33.83 -26.76 -17.62
C GLY A 15 32.71 -26.47 -16.61
N ALA A 16 31.50 -26.33 -17.13
CA ALA A 16 30.20 -26.37 -16.44
C ALA A 16 29.72 -25.08 -15.72
N LEU A 17 29.37 -24.06 -16.49
CA LEU A 17 28.27 -23.15 -16.14
C LEU A 17 27.10 -23.43 -17.08
N GLY A 18 26.06 -24.02 -16.51
CA GLY A 18 24.79 -24.26 -17.18
C GLY A 18 24.15 -22.94 -17.62
N ASP A 19 23.70 -22.96 -18.87
CA ASP A 19 23.07 -21.87 -19.58
C ASP A 19 21.70 -21.54 -18.95
N GLY A 20 21.67 -20.55 -18.06
CA GLY A 20 20.46 -19.94 -17.51
C GLY A 20 20.11 -18.65 -18.23
N ARG A 21 20.01 -18.68 -19.56
CA ARG A 21 19.54 -17.56 -20.39
C ARG A 21 18.05 -17.28 -20.17
N GLY A 22 17.74 -16.52 -19.12
CA GLY A 22 16.54 -15.69 -19.08
C GLY A 22 16.78 -14.44 -19.93
N SER A 23 16.38 -14.49 -21.20
CA SER A 23 16.44 -13.38 -22.14
C SER A 23 15.66 -12.17 -21.62
N TRP A 24 16.36 -11.12 -21.19
CA TRP A 24 15.79 -9.78 -20.98
C TRP A 24 15.93 -8.99 -22.28
N GLY A 25 15.13 -9.36 -23.28
CA GLY A 25 14.97 -8.59 -24.50
C GLY A 25 13.89 -7.54 -24.32
N VAL A 26 14.25 -6.32 -23.92
CA VAL A 26 13.40 -5.16 -24.14
C VAL A 26 13.73 -4.63 -25.53
N SER A 27 12.84 -4.88 -26.49
CA SER A 27 12.97 -4.33 -27.84
C SER A 27 12.87 -2.81 -27.77
N ALA A 28 13.95 -2.11 -28.13
CA ALA A 28 14.04 -0.65 -28.18
C ALA A 28 13.21 -0.01 -29.32
N ALA A 29 12.34 -0.77 -29.99
CA ALA A 29 11.69 -0.36 -31.24
C ALA A 29 10.32 0.34 -31.08
N GLU A 30 9.70 0.37 -29.90
CA GLU A 30 8.31 0.87 -29.77
C GLU A 30 8.15 2.23 -29.05
N LEU A 31 9.24 2.88 -28.63
CA LEU A 31 9.19 4.21 -28.00
C LEU A 31 9.51 5.38 -28.95
N GLY A 32 9.75 5.10 -30.24
CA GLY A 32 10.27 6.05 -31.22
C GLY A 32 9.26 6.82 -32.09
N SER A 33 7.97 6.90 -31.73
CA SER A 33 6.95 7.44 -32.65
C SER A 33 5.91 8.36 -31.97
N VAL A 34 6.33 9.38 -31.21
CA VAL A 34 5.47 10.56 -30.95
C VAL A 34 6.34 11.83 -30.82
N GLY A 35 7.13 12.12 -31.84
CA GLY A 35 7.82 13.41 -31.99
C GLY A 35 6.96 14.37 -32.82
N GLY A 36 6.40 15.40 -32.20
CA GLY A 36 5.51 16.33 -32.91
C GLY A 36 5.21 17.64 -32.20
N ARG A 37 6.19 18.55 -32.26
CA ARG A 37 6.06 20.03 -32.23
C ARG A 37 5.52 20.68 -30.95
N GLY A 38 6.44 21.27 -30.19
CA GLY A 38 6.12 22.31 -29.21
C GLY A 38 5.86 23.67 -29.86
N LEU A 39 5.23 24.54 -29.07
CA LEU A 39 5.40 26.00 -29.05
C LEU A 39 4.82 26.54 -27.71
N PRO A 40 5.37 27.64 -27.15
CA PRO A 40 5.27 27.99 -25.73
C PRO A 40 4.12 28.96 -25.46
N CYS A 41 3.59 28.98 -24.23
CA CYS A 41 2.75 30.10 -23.79
C CYS A 41 3.17 30.65 -22.42
N ALA A 42 3.23 31.98 -22.43
CA ALA A 42 3.86 32.90 -21.50
C ALA A 42 3.22 33.03 -20.11
N CYS A 43 4.09 33.37 -19.16
CA CYS A 43 3.94 34.37 -18.08
C CYS A 43 2.57 34.58 -17.39
N ALA A 44 2.57 34.39 -16.06
CA ALA A 44 2.06 35.41 -15.15
C ALA A 44 2.82 35.38 -13.82
N ARG A 45 3.68 36.40 -13.64
CA ARG A 45 4.26 36.78 -12.34
C ARG A 45 3.16 37.46 -11.50
N ALA A 46 3.00 37.06 -10.25
CA ALA A 46 2.39 37.93 -9.24
C ALA A 46 3.22 37.90 -7.96
N ARG A 47 3.64 39.09 -7.53
CA ARG A 47 4.56 39.37 -6.43
C ARG A 47 3.86 39.25 -5.08
N ALA A 48 4.67 38.89 -4.09
CA ALA A 48 4.40 38.92 -2.66
C ALA A 48 4.01 40.31 -2.12
N ARG A 49 3.34 40.33 -0.95
CA ARG A 49 3.76 41.11 0.23
C ARG A 49 3.12 40.60 1.54
N PRO A 50 3.75 40.85 2.70
CA PRO A 50 3.60 40.06 3.93
C PRO A 50 2.68 40.70 4.97
N ARG A 51 2.22 39.92 5.95
CA ARG A 51 1.73 40.45 7.23
C ARG A 51 2.40 39.74 8.40
N THR A 52 3.16 40.53 9.13
CA THR A 52 3.74 40.29 10.44
C THR A 52 2.66 40.38 11.53
N ARG A 53 2.77 39.55 12.57
CA ARG A 53 2.58 39.94 13.99
C ARG A 53 2.94 38.75 14.89
N GLY A 54 3.97 38.96 15.71
CA GLY A 54 4.44 38.06 16.76
C GLY A 54 3.67 38.24 18.10
N PRO A 55 4.22 37.74 19.22
CA PRO A 55 3.51 36.79 20.07
C PRO A 55 2.99 37.38 21.40
N ARG A 56 2.05 36.68 22.05
CA ARG A 56 1.68 36.91 23.45
C ARG A 56 2.07 35.74 24.33
N VAL A 57 3.03 36.04 25.21
CA VAL A 57 3.46 35.29 26.40
C VAL A 57 2.45 35.54 27.52
N VAL A 58 2.00 34.50 28.24
CA VAL A 58 1.47 34.65 29.61
C VAL A 58 2.03 33.57 30.52
N ARG A 59 2.50 34.04 31.67
CA ARG A 59 3.28 33.39 32.72
C ARG A 59 2.50 32.39 33.57
N ARG A 60 3.28 31.42 34.09
CA ARG A 60 3.08 30.65 35.33
C ARG A 60 2.64 31.51 36.52
N ARG A 61 1.81 30.94 37.41
CA ARG A 61 1.84 31.23 38.86
C ARG A 61 1.73 29.94 39.69
N ARG A 62 2.55 29.89 40.74
CA ARG A 62 2.70 28.87 41.79
C ARG A 62 1.72 29.16 42.94
N GLY A 63 1.31 28.09 43.65
CA GLY A 63 1.11 27.95 45.13
C GLY A 63 0.16 28.90 45.87
N PRO A 64 -0.39 28.53 47.06
CA PRO A 64 0.40 27.98 48.18
C PRO A 64 -0.27 26.84 49.01
N CYS A 65 0.44 26.47 50.08
CA CYS A 65 0.40 25.30 50.95
C CYS A 65 -0.63 25.28 52.11
N GLY A 66 -0.72 24.10 52.74
CA GLY A 66 -1.12 23.86 54.16
C GLY A 66 -2.62 23.63 54.32
N TRP A 67 -3.16 22.64 55.06
CA TRP A 67 -2.88 22.07 56.39
C TRP A 67 -3.10 20.53 56.31
N GLY A 68 -2.73 19.61 57.20
CA GLY A 68 -2.43 19.56 58.63
C GLY A 68 -2.84 18.16 59.13
N ARG A 69 -2.03 17.54 60.00
CA ARG A 69 -1.94 16.10 60.34
C ARG A 69 -3.10 15.49 61.17
N ARG A 70 -3.18 14.13 61.13
CA ARG A 70 -3.21 13.10 62.22
C ARG A 70 -4.11 11.93 61.78
N GLY A 71 -3.84 10.63 61.95
CA GLY A 71 -2.90 9.88 62.79
C GLY A 71 -3.67 8.83 63.61
N GLY A 72 -3.39 7.54 63.41
CA GLY A 72 -3.90 6.39 64.20
C GLY A 72 -4.87 5.49 63.40
N GLY A 73 -4.71 4.17 63.24
CA GLY A 73 -3.99 3.17 64.01
C GLY A 73 -5.00 2.24 64.70
N GLY A 74 -5.28 1.07 64.12
CA GLY A 74 -6.15 0.05 64.75
C GLY A 74 -6.49 -1.12 63.82
N ARG A 75 -5.95 -2.31 64.12
CA ARG A 75 -6.13 -3.61 63.46
C ARG A 75 -7.36 -4.38 64.04
N PRO A 76 -7.75 -5.56 63.50
CA PRO A 76 -9.14 -5.95 63.30
C PRO A 76 -9.75 -6.76 64.45
N GLY A 77 -11.06 -6.63 64.63
CA GLY A 77 -11.89 -7.42 65.55
C GLY A 77 -12.65 -8.53 64.84
N GLU A 78 -12.31 -9.76 65.19
CA GLU A 78 -12.96 -11.02 64.87
C GLU A 78 -14.32 -11.13 65.58
N GLN A 79 -15.41 -11.43 64.86
CA GLN A 79 -16.66 -11.89 65.48
C GLN A 79 -17.22 -13.11 64.74
N ARG A 80 -17.03 -14.27 65.37
CA ARG A 80 -17.81 -15.49 65.15
C ARG A 80 -19.21 -15.32 65.75
N GLY A 81 -20.26 -15.66 65.01
CA GLY A 81 -21.61 -15.69 65.59
C GLY A 81 -22.71 -16.25 64.70
N ARG A 82 -23.00 -17.54 64.92
CA ARG A 82 -24.31 -18.22 64.75
C ARG A 82 -24.76 -18.63 63.33
N ARG A 83 -24.42 -19.89 63.00
CA ARG A 83 -25.17 -20.76 62.09
C ARG A 83 -26.60 -20.95 62.60
N ARG A 84 -27.60 -20.39 61.92
CA ARG A 84 -29.00 -20.85 62.02
C ARG A 84 -29.23 -21.96 61.00
N ARG A 85 -29.48 -23.18 61.48
CA ARG A 85 -30.01 -24.30 60.69
C ARG A 85 -31.37 -23.88 60.10
N ARG A 86 -31.48 -23.80 58.78
CA ARG A 86 -32.78 -23.80 58.07
C ARG A 86 -33.10 -25.25 57.72
N GLY A 87 -34.30 -25.70 58.12
CA GLY A 87 -34.80 -27.04 57.88
C GLY A 87 -35.00 -27.36 56.40
N PRO A 88 -35.31 -28.63 56.06
CA PRO A 88 -35.46 -29.06 54.68
C PRO A 88 -36.71 -28.42 54.07
N GLY A 89 -36.50 -27.51 53.12
CA GLY A 89 -37.56 -26.95 52.29
C GLY A 89 -38.11 -28.01 51.33
N ARG A 90 -39.43 -28.02 51.18
CA ARG A 90 -40.23 -28.93 50.35
C ARG A 90 -39.70 -29.04 48.90
N PRO A 91 -39.84 -30.19 48.23
CA PRO A 91 -39.46 -30.37 46.83
C PRO A 91 -40.54 -29.75 45.94
N GLY A 92 -40.43 -28.45 45.71
CA GLY A 92 -41.30 -27.72 44.81
C GLY A 92 -40.49 -26.63 44.12
N ASP A 93 -40.57 -26.61 42.79
CA ASP A 93 -40.14 -25.49 41.94
C ASP A 93 -38.70 -25.47 41.39
N TRP A 94 -38.15 -26.64 41.06
CA TRP A 94 -36.99 -26.73 40.14
C TRP A 94 -37.38 -26.57 38.65
N ARG A 95 -38.67 -26.50 38.31
CA ARG A 95 -39.16 -26.39 36.92
C ARG A 95 -39.25 -24.96 36.39
N ARG A 96 -39.41 -23.91 37.22
CA ARG A 96 -39.49 -22.52 36.72
C ARG A 96 -38.14 -21.82 36.51
N ARG A 97 -37.03 -22.31 37.07
CA ARG A 97 -35.69 -21.70 36.86
C ARG A 97 -34.96 -22.18 35.60
N ARG A 98 -35.45 -23.20 34.88
CA ARG A 98 -34.87 -23.63 33.59
C ARG A 98 -35.31 -22.79 32.39
N GLY A 99 -36.46 -22.10 32.47
CA GLY A 99 -36.99 -21.28 31.37
C GLY A 99 -36.27 -19.94 31.17
N ALA A 100 -35.96 -19.23 32.27
CA ALA A 100 -35.31 -17.92 32.20
C ALA A 100 -33.85 -17.99 31.71
N GLY A 101 -33.12 -19.05 32.08
CA GLY A 101 -31.75 -19.28 31.60
C GLY A 101 -31.66 -19.78 30.16
N GLY A 102 -32.76 -20.30 29.58
CA GLY A 102 -32.85 -20.73 28.19
C GLY A 102 -33.00 -19.54 27.23
N GLY A 103 -33.87 -18.58 27.58
CA GLY A 103 -34.07 -17.34 26.84
C GLY A 103 -32.83 -16.44 26.78
N VAL A 104 -32.13 -16.27 27.91
CA VAL A 104 -30.87 -15.48 27.96
C VAL A 104 -29.75 -16.18 27.16
N ARG A 105 -29.67 -17.52 27.19
CA ARG A 105 -28.70 -18.29 26.38
C ARG A 105 -29.08 -18.34 24.90
N ALA A 106 -30.36 -18.25 24.55
CA ALA A 106 -30.81 -18.15 23.17
C ALA A 106 -30.57 -16.75 22.61
N ALA A 107 -30.90 -15.70 23.37
CA ALA A 107 -30.60 -14.31 23.04
C ALA A 107 -29.09 -14.07 22.93
N GLY A 108 -28.28 -14.64 23.83
CA GLY A 108 -26.82 -14.58 23.74
C GLY A 108 -26.26 -15.28 22.50
N ARG A 109 -26.84 -16.42 22.10
CA ARG A 109 -26.47 -17.12 20.85
C ARG A 109 -26.90 -16.38 19.60
N MET A 110 -28.08 -15.76 19.60
CA MET A 110 -28.56 -14.91 18.50
C MET A 110 -27.71 -13.66 18.35
N LEU A 111 -27.34 -13.00 19.46
CA LEU A 111 -26.46 -11.85 19.44
C LEU A 111 -25.06 -12.22 18.95
N LEU A 112 -24.50 -13.35 19.42
CA LEU A 112 -23.21 -13.84 18.93
C LEU A 112 -23.28 -14.18 17.45
N SER A 113 -24.34 -14.85 16.98
CA SER A 113 -24.56 -15.14 15.56
C SER A 113 -24.65 -13.85 14.74
N LEU A 114 -25.39 -12.84 15.21
CA LEU A 114 -25.50 -11.55 14.55
C LEU A 114 -24.16 -10.84 14.47
N VAL A 115 -23.39 -10.83 15.56
CA VAL A 115 -22.04 -10.25 15.59
C VAL A 115 -21.10 -10.97 14.64
N LEU A 116 -21.13 -12.31 14.59
CA LEU A 116 -20.33 -13.11 13.66
C LEU A 116 -20.74 -12.87 12.20
N HIS A 117 -22.05 -12.77 11.91
CA HIS A 117 -22.53 -12.42 10.57
C HIS A 117 -22.11 -11.00 10.17
N MET A 118 -22.26 -10.03 11.07
CA MET A 118 -21.78 -8.67 10.83
C MET A 118 -20.26 -8.62 10.63
N TYR A 119 -19.50 -9.45 11.33
CA TYR A 119 -18.05 -9.58 11.18
C TYR A 119 -17.66 -10.22 9.85
N SER A 120 -18.30 -11.33 9.48
CA SER A 120 -18.09 -12.01 8.18
C SER A 120 -18.44 -11.10 7.00
N MET A 121 -19.53 -10.33 7.11
CA MET A 121 -19.93 -9.35 6.10
C MET A 121 -18.92 -8.20 5.92
N ARG A 122 -17.98 -7.99 6.87
CA ARG A 122 -16.93 -6.96 6.73
C ARG A 122 -16.02 -7.22 5.55
N CYS A 123 -15.72 -8.49 5.29
CA CYS A 123 -14.83 -8.88 4.21
C CYS A 123 -15.61 -9.24 2.94
N VAL A 124 -16.78 -9.89 3.11
CA VAL A 124 -17.58 -10.39 1.99
C VAL A 124 -18.17 -9.26 1.16
N LEU A 125 -18.70 -8.20 1.78
CA LEU A 125 -19.34 -7.12 1.04
C LEU A 125 -18.35 -6.37 0.13
N PRO A 126 -17.18 -5.88 0.61
CA PRO A 126 -16.18 -5.27 -0.26
C PRO A 126 -15.73 -6.22 -1.38
N ALA A 127 -15.41 -7.47 -1.05
CA ALA A 127 -14.97 -8.45 -2.04
C ALA A 127 -16.04 -8.67 -3.13
N ALA A 128 -17.31 -8.82 -2.73
CA ALA A 128 -18.41 -9.03 -3.66
C ALA A 128 -18.62 -7.83 -4.59
N VAL A 129 -18.50 -6.59 -4.11
CA VAL A 129 -18.67 -5.39 -4.95
C VAL A 129 -17.46 -5.17 -5.85
N LEU A 130 -16.24 -5.31 -5.33
CA LEU A 130 -15.01 -5.13 -6.10
C LEU A 130 -14.88 -6.16 -7.22
N LEU A 131 -15.08 -7.44 -6.92
CA LEU A 131 -15.06 -8.50 -7.91
C LEU A 131 -16.29 -8.44 -8.81
N GLY A 132 -17.47 -8.15 -8.23
CA GLY A 132 -18.73 -8.10 -8.96
C GLY A 132 -18.82 -6.98 -10.00
N SER A 133 -18.13 -5.87 -9.78
CA SER A 133 -18.09 -4.76 -10.73
C SER A 133 -17.07 -4.95 -11.86
N ALA A 134 -16.11 -5.87 -11.73
CA ALA A 134 -15.04 -6.05 -12.70
C ALA A 134 -15.54 -6.38 -14.12
N PRO A 135 -16.48 -7.32 -14.36
CA PRO A 135 -17.00 -7.57 -15.71
C PRO A 135 -17.71 -6.36 -16.30
N THR A 136 -18.42 -5.59 -15.46
CA THR A 136 -19.11 -4.36 -15.90
C THR A 136 -18.08 -3.35 -16.40
N TYR A 137 -17.00 -3.16 -15.65
CA TYR A 137 -15.89 -2.31 -16.06
C TYR A 137 -15.25 -2.78 -17.36
N VAL A 138 -14.93 -4.07 -17.47
CA VAL A 138 -14.30 -4.66 -18.67
C VAL A 138 -15.19 -4.49 -19.90
N LEU A 139 -16.50 -4.68 -19.76
CA LEU A 139 -17.46 -4.48 -20.85
C LEU A 139 -17.55 -2.99 -21.25
N ALA A 140 -17.62 -2.08 -20.28
CA ALA A 140 -17.66 -0.64 -20.55
C ALA A 140 -16.37 -0.18 -21.24
N TRP A 141 -15.22 -0.63 -20.75
CA TRP A 141 -13.91 -0.38 -21.34
C TRP A 141 -13.78 -0.98 -22.74
N GLY A 142 -14.20 -2.24 -22.93
CA GLY A 142 -14.16 -2.92 -24.22
C GLY A 142 -15.06 -2.24 -25.26
N ALA A 143 -16.27 -1.85 -24.86
CA ALA A 143 -17.17 -1.06 -25.70
C ALA A 143 -16.55 0.28 -26.08
N TRP A 144 -15.96 0.99 -25.12
CA TRP A 144 -15.24 2.24 -25.40
C TRP A 144 -14.06 2.02 -26.34
N ARG A 145 -13.28 0.96 -26.16
CA ARG A 145 -12.13 0.62 -27.01
C ARG A 145 -12.57 0.36 -28.46
N LEU A 146 -13.70 -0.30 -28.68
CA LEU A 146 -14.27 -0.53 -30.01
C LEU A 146 -14.80 0.76 -30.64
N LEU A 147 -15.55 1.57 -29.88
CA LEU A 147 -16.10 2.84 -30.35
C LEU A 147 -15.01 3.87 -30.68
N SER A 148 -13.95 3.89 -29.89
CA SER A 148 -12.84 4.83 -30.04
C SER A 148 -11.81 4.43 -31.09
N ALA A 149 -11.94 3.25 -31.71
CA ALA A 149 -11.07 2.81 -32.80
C ALA A 149 -11.06 3.79 -34.00
N PHE A 150 -12.15 4.56 -34.16
CA PHE A 150 -12.31 5.56 -35.22
C PHE A 150 -12.13 7.00 -34.72
N LEU A 151 -11.77 7.20 -33.45
CA LEU A 151 -11.64 8.51 -32.82
C LEU A 151 -10.17 8.93 -32.65
N PRO A 152 -9.88 10.23 -32.52
CA PRO A 152 -8.52 10.69 -32.24
C PRO A 152 -7.96 10.08 -30.94
N ALA A 153 -6.67 9.72 -30.94
CA ALA A 153 -6.01 9.08 -29.80
C ALA A 153 -6.15 9.85 -28.48
N ARG A 154 -6.21 11.19 -28.55
CA ARG A 154 -6.42 12.06 -27.38
C ARG A 154 -7.76 11.82 -26.70
N LEU A 155 -8.82 11.59 -27.47
CA LEU A 155 -10.15 11.32 -26.93
C LEU A 155 -10.22 9.93 -26.32
N TYR A 156 -9.62 8.93 -26.98
CA TYR A 156 -9.45 7.60 -26.42
C TYR A 156 -8.77 7.66 -25.03
N GLN A 157 -7.59 8.29 -24.95
CA GLN A 157 -6.81 8.41 -23.71
C GLN A 157 -7.59 9.14 -22.61
N ALA A 158 -8.24 10.27 -22.94
CA ALA A 158 -8.97 11.05 -21.94
C ALA A 158 -10.13 10.27 -21.29
N VAL A 159 -10.88 9.51 -22.08
CA VAL A 159 -12.00 8.70 -21.56
C VAL A 159 -11.49 7.43 -20.89
N ASP A 160 -10.43 6.82 -21.40
CA ASP A 160 -9.78 5.66 -20.77
C ASP A 160 -9.25 6.01 -19.37
N ASP A 161 -8.53 7.12 -19.23
CA ASP A 161 -8.07 7.65 -17.94
C ASP A 161 -9.26 7.94 -17.00
N ARG A 162 -10.39 8.41 -17.54
CA ARG A 162 -11.60 8.67 -16.75
C ARG A 162 -12.28 7.39 -16.30
N LEU A 163 -12.39 6.37 -17.15
CA LEU A 163 -12.92 5.06 -16.81
C LEU A 163 -12.05 4.41 -15.73
N TYR A 164 -10.72 4.46 -15.90
CA TYR A 164 -9.77 4.00 -14.91
C TYR A 164 -9.93 4.74 -13.57
N CYS A 165 -10.04 6.08 -13.60
CA CYS A 165 -10.32 6.88 -12.41
C CYS A 165 -11.59 6.42 -11.70
N VAL A 166 -12.67 6.13 -12.43
CA VAL A 166 -13.93 5.67 -11.86
C VAL A 166 -13.74 4.33 -11.16
N TYR A 167 -13.12 3.35 -11.83
CA TYR A 167 -12.86 2.05 -11.23
C TYR A 167 -11.97 2.15 -9.99
N GLN A 168 -10.81 2.81 -10.09
CA GLN A 168 -9.90 2.94 -8.95
C GLN A 168 -10.49 3.78 -7.82
N SER A 169 -11.27 4.82 -8.10
CA SER A 169 -11.93 5.60 -7.04
C SER A 169 -12.95 4.76 -6.26
N MET A 170 -13.63 3.82 -6.92
CA MET A 170 -14.49 2.84 -6.23
C MET A 170 -13.65 1.87 -5.40
N VAL A 171 -12.50 1.40 -5.90
CA VAL A 171 -11.57 0.57 -5.12
C VAL A 171 -11.15 1.32 -3.84
N LEU A 172 -10.68 2.56 -3.98
CA LEU A 172 -10.26 3.41 -2.87
C LEU A 172 -11.36 3.70 -1.84
N PHE A 173 -12.64 3.70 -2.25
CA PHE A 173 -13.75 3.76 -1.29
C PHE A 173 -13.65 2.63 -0.28
N PHE A 174 -13.42 1.40 -0.74
CA PHE A 174 -13.35 0.25 0.15
C PHE A 174 -12.08 0.27 1.00
N PHE A 175 -10.93 0.61 0.39
CA PHE A 175 -9.66 0.58 1.09
C PHE A 175 -9.44 1.72 2.09
N GLU A 176 -10.06 2.89 1.90
CA GLU A 176 -9.87 4.00 2.83
C GLU A 176 -11.15 4.36 3.60
N ASN A 177 -12.27 4.55 2.89
CA ASN A 177 -13.51 5.01 3.52
C ASN A 177 -14.26 3.90 4.26
N TYR A 178 -14.33 2.69 3.69
CA TYR A 178 -15.04 1.57 4.29
C TYR A 178 -14.23 0.92 5.42
N THR A 179 -12.93 0.63 5.21
CA THR A 179 -12.08 0.09 6.28
C THR A 179 -12.04 1.05 7.46
N GLY A 180 -11.94 2.36 7.19
CA GLY A 180 -11.73 3.39 8.19
C GLY A 180 -10.28 3.48 8.65
N VAL A 181 -9.35 2.94 7.87
CA VAL A 181 -7.91 3.01 8.13
C VAL A 181 -7.47 4.48 8.21
N GLN A 182 -6.57 4.77 9.15
CA GLN A 182 -6.01 6.11 9.28
C GLN A 182 -4.73 6.22 8.45
N ILE A 183 -4.72 7.15 7.49
CA ILE A 183 -3.54 7.43 6.66
C ILE A 183 -2.79 8.62 7.27
N LEU A 184 -1.62 8.33 7.85
CA LEU A 184 -0.74 9.31 8.47
C LEU A 184 0.40 9.64 7.50
N LEU A 185 0.35 10.85 6.94
CA LEU A 185 1.36 11.34 6.02
C LEU A 185 2.43 12.13 6.78
N TYR A 186 3.69 11.87 6.49
CA TYR A 186 4.87 12.57 7.01
C TYR A 186 5.65 13.16 5.84
N GLY A 187 6.18 14.36 6.02
CA GLY A 187 6.87 15.11 4.96
C GLY A 187 5.93 15.88 4.05
N ASP A 188 6.49 16.43 2.98
CA ASP A 188 5.81 17.38 2.10
C ASP A 188 5.24 16.66 0.86
N LEU A 189 3.95 16.31 0.90
CA LEU A 189 3.21 15.92 -0.29
C LEU A 189 2.73 17.18 -1.05
N PRO A 190 3.21 17.44 -2.27
CA PRO A 190 2.74 18.57 -3.05
C PRO A 190 1.25 18.47 -3.34
N LYS A 191 0.55 19.61 -3.22
CA LYS A 191 -0.89 19.70 -3.52
C LYS A 191 -1.20 19.66 -5.01
N ASN A 192 -0.23 20.08 -5.83
CA ASN A 192 -0.36 20.11 -7.28
C ASN A 192 0.05 18.76 -7.87
N LYS A 193 -0.53 18.44 -9.02
CA LYS A 193 -0.10 17.29 -9.84
C LYS A 193 1.30 17.57 -10.37
N GLU A 194 2.20 16.60 -10.22
CA GLU A 194 3.56 16.60 -10.76
C GLU A 194 3.80 15.30 -11.53
N ASN A 195 4.62 15.32 -12.55
CA ASN A 195 5.06 14.09 -13.21
C ASN A 195 6.16 13.47 -12.36
N ILE A 196 5.89 12.31 -11.75
CA ILE A 196 6.78 11.73 -10.75
C ILE A 196 7.04 10.24 -10.97
N ILE A 197 8.23 9.83 -10.54
CA ILE A 197 8.55 8.43 -10.28
C ILE A 197 8.30 8.22 -8.79
N TYR A 198 7.40 7.30 -8.48
CA TYR A 198 7.13 6.85 -7.14
C TYR A 198 8.10 5.72 -6.80
N LEU A 199 9.02 5.99 -5.89
CA LEU A 199 10.08 5.07 -5.47
C LEU A 199 9.78 4.62 -4.03
N ALA A 200 9.35 3.38 -3.85
CA ALA A 200 8.94 2.90 -2.53
C ALA A 200 9.57 1.57 -2.11
N ASN A 201 9.58 1.34 -0.79
CA ASN A 201 9.77 0.01 -0.25
C ASN A 201 8.53 -0.86 -0.56
N HIS A 202 8.75 -2.17 -0.72
CA HIS A 202 7.71 -3.13 -1.06
C HIS A 202 7.45 -4.05 0.13
N GLN A 203 6.34 -3.83 0.83
CA GLN A 203 6.02 -4.47 2.09
C GLN A 203 4.74 -5.31 2.01
N SER A 204 3.75 -4.91 1.20
CA SER A 204 2.43 -5.56 1.15
C SER A 204 1.93 -5.78 -0.29
N THR A 205 0.98 -6.71 -0.46
CA THR A 205 0.11 -6.76 -1.64
C THR A 205 -0.65 -5.45 -1.89
N VAL A 206 -0.86 -4.62 -0.86
CA VAL A 206 -1.65 -3.40 -0.95
C VAL A 206 -0.83 -2.16 -1.32
N ASP A 207 0.48 -2.28 -1.53
CA ASP A 207 1.34 -1.12 -1.78
C ASP A 207 0.92 -0.31 -3.03
N TRP A 208 0.31 -0.97 -4.02
CA TRP A 208 -0.26 -0.27 -5.17
C TRP A 208 -1.46 0.61 -4.76
N ILE A 209 -2.32 0.15 -3.85
CA ILE A 209 -3.40 0.99 -3.30
C ILE A 209 -2.84 2.20 -2.57
N ILE A 210 -1.68 2.06 -1.89
CA ILE A 210 -1.03 3.19 -1.23
C ILE A 210 -0.57 4.24 -2.26
N ALA A 211 -0.02 3.80 -3.39
CA ALA A 211 0.30 4.70 -4.49
C ALA A 211 -0.96 5.41 -5.04
N ASP A 212 -2.07 4.67 -5.22
CA ASP A 212 -3.35 5.23 -5.67
C ASP A 212 -3.96 6.23 -4.65
N ILE A 213 -3.84 5.95 -3.35
CA ILE A 213 -4.23 6.84 -2.24
C ILE A 213 -3.49 8.17 -2.33
N LEU A 214 -2.19 8.16 -2.66
CA LEU A 214 -1.41 9.38 -2.84
C LEU A 214 -1.76 10.09 -4.15
N ALA A 215 -1.91 9.33 -5.24
CA ALA A 215 -2.25 9.88 -6.54
C ALA A 215 -3.64 10.55 -6.56
N VAL A 216 -4.65 9.97 -5.92
CA VAL A 216 -5.99 10.57 -5.84
C VAL A 216 -5.98 11.89 -5.05
N ARG A 217 -5.07 12.05 -4.09
CA ARG A 217 -4.88 13.31 -3.34
C ARG A 217 -4.33 14.41 -4.24
N GLN A 218 -3.52 14.06 -5.23
CA GLN A 218 -2.97 14.96 -6.25
C GLN A 218 -3.83 15.08 -7.52
N ASN A 219 -5.02 14.46 -7.55
CA ASN A 219 -5.87 14.34 -8.74
C ASN A 219 -5.15 13.70 -9.95
N ALA A 220 -4.25 12.76 -9.66
CA ALA A 220 -3.42 12.08 -10.65
C ALA A 220 -3.81 10.61 -10.89
N LEU A 221 -4.88 10.12 -10.26
CA LEU A 221 -5.26 8.70 -10.25
C LEU A 221 -5.36 8.08 -11.67
N GLY A 222 -5.90 8.82 -12.64
CA GLY A 222 -6.03 8.40 -14.04
C GLY A 222 -4.69 8.15 -14.74
N HIS A 223 -3.62 8.76 -14.23
CA HIS A 223 -2.29 8.75 -14.84
C HIS A 223 -1.31 7.84 -14.09
N VAL A 224 -1.76 7.08 -13.08
CA VAL A 224 -0.92 6.10 -12.37
C VAL A 224 -0.69 4.88 -13.24
N ARG A 225 0.57 4.45 -13.32
CA ARG A 225 1.02 3.27 -14.05
C ARG A 225 2.06 2.52 -13.20
N TYR A 226 1.97 1.20 -13.24
CA TYR A 226 2.78 0.30 -12.42
C TYR A 226 3.83 -0.39 -13.28
N VAL A 227 5.09 -0.39 -12.84
CA VAL A 227 6.11 -1.28 -13.42
C VAL A 227 5.92 -2.67 -12.81
N LEU A 228 5.22 -3.53 -13.53
CA LEU A 228 4.98 -4.90 -13.12
C LEU A 228 6.06 -5.84 -13.69
N LYS A 229 6.39 -6.90 -12.95
CA LYS A 229 7.29 -7.97 -13.43
C LYS A 229 6.76 -8.54 -14.76
N ASP A 230 7.66 -9.03 -15.60
CA ASP A 230 7.36 -9.51 -16.96
C ASP A 230 6.23 -10.55 -17.11
N GLY A 231 5.86 -11.29 -16.05
CA GLY A 231 4.69 -12.17 -16.08
C GLY A 231 3.36 -11.45 -15.87
N LEU A 232 3.38 -10.33 -15.14
CA LEU A 232 2.19 -9.62 -14.66
C LEU A 232 1.76 -8.48 -15.61
N LYS A 233 2.66 -8.02 -16.49
CA LYS A 233 2.36 -7.11 -17.62
C LYS A 233 1.37 -7.68 -18.65
N TRP A 234 1.11 -8.99 -18.59
CA TRP A 234 0.29 -9.70 -19.59
C TRP A 234 -1.06 -10.21 -19.09
N LEU A 235 -1.49 -9.81 -17.89
CA LEU A 235 -2.90 -9.97 -17.54
C LEU A 235 -3.72 -9.20 -18.59
N PRO A 236 -4.73 -9.83 -19.23
CA PRO A 236 -5.45 -9.27 -20.39
C PRO A 236 -6.20 -7.96 -20.13
N LEU A 237 -6.15 -7.44 -18.90
CA LEU A 237 -6.74 -6.18 -18.47
C LEU A 237 -5.71 -5.10 -18.10
N TYR A 238 -4.43 -5.44 -17.88
CA TYR A 238 -3.40 -4.51 -17.38
C TYR A 238 -2.39 -4.09 -18.45
N GLY A 239 -2.15 -4.91 -19.48
CA GLY A 239 -1.06 -4.70 -20.45
C GLY A 239 -1.25 -3.58 -21.48
N CYS A 240 -2.48 -3.10 -21.71
CA CYS A 240 -2.79 -2.16 -22.79
C CYS A 240 -2.75 -0.67 -22.36
N TYR A 241 -2.42 -0.39 -21.10
CA TYR A 241 -2.54 0.94 -20.47
C TYR A 241 -1.28 1.83 -20.61
N PHE A 242 -0.26 1.42 -21.37
CA PHE A 242 1.05 2.08 -21.35
C PHE A 242 1.14 3.32 -22.27
N SER A 243 0.47 4.41 -21.85
CA SER A 243 0.99 5.76 -22.08
C SER A 243 0.54 6.72 -20.97
N GLN A 244 1.51 7.28 -20.21
CA GLN A 244 1.52 8.55 -19.41
C GLN A 244 1.59 8.51 -17.85
N MET A 245 2.72 9.05 -17.34
CA MET A 245 3.00 10.08 -16.29
C MET A 245 3.18 9.83 -14.76
N TYR A 246 2.54 8.86 -14.07
CA TYR A 246 2.90 8.48 -12.69
C TYR A 246 3.44 7.06 -12.64
N LEU A 247 4.76 6.88 -12.49
CA LEU A 247 5.38 5.56 -12.56
C LEU A 247 5.74 5.01 -11.18
N VAL A 248 5.12 3.90 -10.79
CA VAL A 248 5.40 3.21 -9.53
C VAL A 248 6.49 2.16 -9.72
N ILE A 249 7.58 2.30 -8.96
CA ILE A 249 8.73 1.40 -8.95
C ILE A 249 8.98 0.91 -7.53
N PHE A 250 9.14 -0.41 -7.40
CA PHE A 250 9.59 -1.08 -6.19
C PHE A 250 10.97 -1.70 -6.44
N PRO A 251 12.07 -0.97 -6.16
CA PRO A 251 13.42 -1.41 -6.50
C PRO A 251 13.83 -2.76 -5.91
N GLU A 252 13.24 -3.17 -4.78
CA GLU A 252 13.48 -4.49 -4.17
C GLU A 252 13.15 -5.63 -5.15
N GLY A 253 12.16 -5.43 -6.04
CA GLY A 253 11.67 -6.41 -7.01
C GLY A 253 10.90 -7.60 -6.40
N THR A 254 11.12 -7.88 -5.13
CA THR A 254 10.41 -8.86 -4.30
C THR A 254 9.86 -8.15 -3.08
N ARG A 255 8.67 -8.55 -2.62
CA ARG A 255 8.10 -8.02 -1.39
C ARG A 255 8.89 -8.50 -0.18
N TYR A 256 9.16 -7.60 0.74
CA TYR A 256 9.73 -7.94 2.03
C TYR A 256 8.70 -8.74 2.86
N ASN A 257 9.10 -9.92 3.33
CA ASN A 257 8.32 -10.74 4.26
C ASN A 257 9.28 -11.26 5.35
N PRO A 258 9.06 -10.93 6.66
CA PRO A 258 9.89 -11.38 7.77
C PRO A 258 10.02 -12.91 7.87
N GLU A 259 9.03 -13.67 7.41
CA GLU A 259 9.00 -15.13 7.48
C GLU A 259 9.93 -15.77 6.43
N LEU A 260 10.24 -15.06 5.34
CA LEU A 260 11.11 -15.53 4.27
C LEU A 260 12.59 -15.26 4.57
N THR A 261 13.08 -15.85 5.66
CA THR A 261 14.46 -15.69 6.15
C THR A 261 15.53 -15.95 5.10
N LYS A 262 15.33 -16.92 4.19
CA LYS A 262 16.25 -17.23 3.09
C LYS A 262 16.40 -16.07 2.09
N VAL A 263 15.32 -15.35 1.80
CA VAL A 263 15.36 -14.21 0.86
C VAL A 263 16.09 -13.03 1.51
N ILE A 264 15.80 -12.79 2.80
CA ILE A 264 16.45 -11.76 3.59
C ILE A 264 17.96 -12.04 3.70
N SER A 265 18.35 -13.26 4.08
CA SER A 265 19.77 -13.61 4.24
C SER A 265 20.56 -13.54 2.93
N ALA A 266 19.95 -13.94 1.81
CA ALA A 266 20.56 -13.77 0.49
C ALA A 266 20.75 -12.28 0.14
N SER A 267 19.75 -11.44 0.42
CA SER A 267 19.82 -9.99 0.21
C SER A 267 20.92 -9.33 1.06
N GLN A 268 21.04 -9.75 2.32
CA GLN A 268 22.04 -9.25 3.26
C GLN A 268 23.45 -9.71 2.88
N THR A 269 23.60 -10.96 2.44
CA THR A 269 24.88 -11.50 1.95
C THR A 269 25.35 -10.72 0.72
N PHE A 270 24.45 -10.46 -0.23
CA PHE A 270 24.76 -9.64 -1.40
C PHE A 270 25.17 -8.21 -1.02
N ALA A 271 24.45 -7.57 -0.08
CA ALA A 271 24.82 -6.24 0.40
C ALA A 271 26.23 -6.23 1.01
N ALA A 272 26.55 -7.22 1.87
CA ALA A 272 27.86 -7.34 2.48
C ALA A 272 28.99 -7.59 1.47
N GLN A 273 28.75 -8.44 0.46
CA GLN A 273 29.72 -8.73 -0.61
C GLN A 273 30.03 -7.51 -1.47
N GLU A 274 29.03 -6.69 -1.77
CA GLU A 274 29.18 -5.49 -2.59
C GLU A 274 29.57 -4.24 -1.78
N GLY A 275 29.79 -4.37 -0.47
CA GLY A 275 30.18 -3.26 0.41
C GLY A 275 29.07 -2.25 0.72
N PHE A 276 27.79 -2.65 0.61
CA PHE A 276 26.65 -1.85 1.00
C PHE A 276 26.20 -2.12 2.45
N ALA A 277 25.44 -1.18 3.02
CA ALA A 277 24.80 -1.37 4.31
C ALA A 277 23.88 -2.60 4.30
N VAL A 278 23.98 -3.43 5.35
CA VAL A 278 23.12 -4.61 5.54
C VAL A 278 21.79 -4.15 6.12
N LEU A 279 20.73 -4.27 5.33
CA LEU A 279 19.39 -3.77 5.67
C LEU A 279 18.58 -4.80 6.46
N LYS A 280 17.69 -4.33 7.36
CA LYS A 280 16.91 -5.17 8.27
C LYS A 280 15.43 -5.31 7.88
N HIS A 281 14.77 -4.23 7.50
CA HIS A 281 13.32 -4.15 7.23
C HIS A 281 12.96 -3.90 5.77
N VAL A 282 13.95 -3.79 4.90
CA VAL A 282 13.84 -3.74 3.44
C VAL A 282 14.89 -4.66 2.81
N LEU A 283 14.64 -5.07 1.58
CA LEU A 283 15.61 -5.78 0.75
C LEU A 283 16.52 -4.79 0.01
N THR A 284 17.65 -5.30 -0.46
CA THR A 284 18.64 -4.55 -1.22
C THR A 284 18.05 -4.17 -2.59
N PRO A 285 18.04 -2.87 -2.96
CA PRO A 285 17.39 -2.42 -4.18
C PRO A 285 18.14 -2.83 -5.44
N ARG A 286 17.40 -3.01 -6.54
CA ARG A 286 17.93 -3.28 -7.89
C ARG A 286 17.85 -2.03 -8.75
N ILE A 287 18.94 -1.68 -9.40
CA ILE A 287 19.04 -0.43 -10.17
C ILE A 287 18.34 -0.43 -11.52
N LYS A 288 18.35 -1.56 -12.25
CA LYS A 288 18.06 -1.57 -13.70
C LYS A 288 16.74 -0.88 -14.07
N ALA A 289 15.65 -1.24 -13.39
CA ALA A 289 14.33 -0.66 -13.66
C ALA A 289 14.28 0.85 -13.36
N THR A 290 14.84 1.26 -12.22
CA THR A 290 14.92 2.66 -11.81
C THR A 290 15.71 3.50 -12.82
N HIS A 291 16.87 3.01 -13.26
CA HIS A 291 17.71 3.70 -14.23
C HIS A 291 17.03 3.86 -15.58
N VAL A 292 16.48 2.77 -16.13
CA VAL A 292 15.77 2.81 -17.42
C VAL A 292 14.56 3.75 -17.35
N ALA A 293 13.79 3.69 -16.26
CA ALA A 293 12.64 4.56 -16.06
C ALA A 293 13.04 6.05 -15.98
N PHE A 294 14.06 6.36 -15.18
CA PHE A 294 14.55 7.73 -15.03
C PHE A 294 15.11 8.26 -16.36
N ASP A 295 15.99 7.50 -17.03
CA ASP A 295 16.60 7.94 -18.30
C ASP A 295 15.55 8.18 -19.40
N SER A 296 14.51 7.34 -19.45
CA SER A 296 13.42 7.49 -20.42
C SER A 296 12.52 8.71 -20.15
N MET A 297 12.43 9.17 -18.89
CA MET A 297 11.43 10.16 -18.47
C MET A 297 12.03 11.47 -17.93
N LYS A 298 13.35 11.58 -17.75
CA LYS A 298 14.02 12.74 -17.11
C LYS A 298 13.63 14.10 -17.69
N ASN A 299 13.32 14.16 -18.99
CA ASN A 299 12.89 15.38 -19.67
C ASN A 299 11.46 15.84 -19.31
N TYR A 300 10.61 14.92 -18.87
CA TYR A 300 9.19 15.17 -18.54
C TYR A 300 8.92 15.12 -17.04
N LEU A 301 9.85 14.56 -16.28
CA LEU A 301 9.77 14.43 -14.84
C LEU A 301 9.90 15.79 -14.15
N ASP A 302 9.16 15.96 -13.06
CA ASP A 302 9.28 17.09 -12.14
C ASP A 302 10.10 16.69 -10.89
N ALA A 303 9.86 15.49 -10.36
CA ALA A 303 10.52 14.98 -9.15
C ALA A 303 10.47 13.45 -9.04
N ILE A 304 11.26 12.89 -8.12
CA ILE A 304 11.08 11.53 -7.59
C ILE A 304 10.47 11.65 -6.21
N TYR A 305 9.38 10.92 -5.94
CA TYR A 305 8.84 10.78 -4.59
C TYR A 305 9.41 9.52 -3.98
N ASP A 306 10.29 9.70 -3.00
CA ASP A 306 10.86 8.63 -2.22
C ASP A 306 9.96 8.33 -1.01
N VAL A 307 9.21 7.23 -1.09
CA VAL A 307 8.12 6.92 -0.16
C VAL A 307 8.43 5.70 0.69
N THR A 308 8.30 5.85 2.01
CA THR A 308 8.47 4.77 2.98
C THR A 308 7.14 4.47 3.62
N VAL A 309 6.65 3.25 3.42
CA VAL A 309 5.37 2.78 3.95
C VAL A 309 5.63 1.83 5.12
N ALA A 310 4.93 2.06 6.23
CA ALA A 310 4.88 1.15 7.37
C ALA A 310 3.43 0.92 7.81
N PHE A 311 3.12 -0.32 8.17
CA PHE A 311 1.81 -0.74 8.65
C PHE A 311 1.85 -0.88 10.18
N GLU A 312 0.97 -0.17 10.88
CA GLU A 312 0.82 -0.30 12.34
C GLU A 312 0.08 -1.61 12.67
N GLY A 313 0.41 -2.23 13.80
CA GLY A 313 -0.20 -3.50 14.24
C GLY A 313 0.47 -4.76 13.68
N THR A 314 1.57 -4.64 12.93
CA THR A 314 2.33 -5.78 12.39
C THR A 314 3.49 -6.20 13.30
N VAL A 315 3.31 -6.10 14.61
CA VAL A 315 4.30 -6.54 15.61
C VAL A 315 3.58 -7.45 16.61
N ASP A 316 4.18 -8.59 16.91
CA ASP A 316 3.64 -9.57 17.85
C ASP A 316 3.89 -9.18 19.33
N ASP A 317 3.30 -9.95 20.25
CA ASP A 317 3.45 -9.73 21.69
C ASP A 317 4.91 -9.88 22.18
N LYS A 318 5.77 -10.51 21.38
CA LYS A 318 7.20 -10.70 21.64
C LYS A 318 8.05 -9.57 21.03
N GLY A 319 7.42 -8.58 20.39
CA GLY A 319 8.11 -7.48 19.73
C GLY A 319 8.68 -7.81 18.35
N GLN A 320 8.34 -8.97 17.79
CA GLN A 320 8.79 -9.39 16.46
C GLN A 320 7.84 -8.92 15.36
N ARG A 321 8.41 -8.46 14.26
CA ARG A 321 7.66 -7.99 13.09
C ARG A 321 7.00 -9.17 12.37
N LYS A 322 5.69 -9.05 12.09
CA LYS A 322 4.90 -9.97 11.28
C LYS A 322 4.82 -9.51 9.83
N GLU A 323 4.33 -10.37 8.94
CA GLU A 323 4.01 -10.00 7.57
C GLU A 323 3.05 -8.79 7.54
N ALA A 324 3.25 -7.91 6.56
CA ALA A 324 2.34 -6.79 6.34
C ALA A 324 0.98 -7.32 5.85
N PRO A 325 -0.14 -6.64 6.15
CA PRO A 325 -1.48 -7.15 5.86
C PRO A 325 -1.64 -7.42 4.36
N SER A 326 -2.16 -8.59 4.03
CA SER A 326 -2.61 -8.94 2.68
C SER A 326 -3.84 -8.12 2.28
N MET A 327 -4.20 -8.19 1.00
CA MET A 327 -5.39 -7.54 0.44
C MET A 327 -6.66 -7.88 1.21
N ALA A 328 -6.81 -9.16 1.58
CA ALA A 328 -7.99 -9.66 2.29
C ALA A 328 -8.03 -9.15 3.73
N GLU A 329 -6.93 -9.30 4.48
CA GLU A 329 -6.81 -8.82 5.87
C GLU A 329 -7.03 -7.31 5.97
N PHE A 330 -6.51 -6.56 4.98
CA PHE A 330 -6.71 -5.13 4.89
C PHE A 330 -8.20 -4.77 4.73
N LEU A 331 -8.91 -5.42 3.80
CA LEU A 331 -10.36 -5.22 3.62
C LEU A 331 -11.16 -5.67 4.85
N CYS A 332 -10.67 -6.67 5.58
CA CYS A 332 -11.22 -7.13 6.85
C CYS A 332 -10.95 -6.19 8.04
N LYS A 333 -10.30 -5.04 7.81
CA LYS A 333 -9.99 -3.98 8.80
C LYS A 333 -8.93 -4.39 9.83
N GLU A 334 -8.00 -5.25 9.45
CA GLU A 334 -6.93 -5.71 10.35
C GLU A 334 -5.75 -4.73 10.44
N CYS A 335 -5.74 -3.67 9.63
CA CYS A 335 -4.76 -2.58 9.70
C CYS A 335 -5.41 -1.27 10.14
N PRO A 336 -5.17 -0.79 11.39
CA PRO A 336 -5.82 0.40 11.91
C PRO A 336 -5.21 1.70 11.35
N LYS A 337 -3.88 1.74 11.17
CA LYS A 337 -3.16 2.92 10.68
C LYS A 337 -2.03 2.54 9.73
N ILE A 338 -1.81 3.40 8.75
CA ILE A 338 -0.70 3.32 7.81
C ILE A 338 0.09 4.61 7.92
N HIS A 339 1.40 4.45 8.07
CA HIS A 339 2.34 5.55 8.14
C HIS A 339 3.06 5.64 6.81
N ILE A 340 3.05 6.82 6.21
CA ILE A 340 3.65 7.06 4.89
C ILE A 340 4.57 8.27 5.04
N HIS A 341 5.87 8.04 4.98
CA HIS A 341 6.86 9.10 4.92
C HIS A 341 7.21 9.39 3.46
N ILE A 342 7.16 10.67 3.07
CA ILE A 342 7.37 11.12 1.71
C ILE A 342 8.51 12.13 1.71
N ASP A 343 9.53 11.83 0.93
CA ASP A 343 10.61 12.77 0.61
C ASP A 343 10.57 13.10 -0.88
N ARG A 344 10.43 14.40 -1.20
CA ARG A 344 10.36 14.88 -2.58
C ARG A 344 11.77 15.25 -3.05
N ILE A 345 12.32 14.45 -3.94
CA ILE A 345 13.65 14.65 -4.52
C ILE A 345 13.50 15.36 -5.86
N ASP A 346 14.13 16.51 -6.01
CA ASP A 346 14.19 17.21 -7.29
C ASP A 346 14.97 16.38 -8.31
N LYS A 347 14.50 16.32 -9.56
CA LYS A 347 15.16 15.52 -10.59
C LYS A 347 16.65 15.87 -10.80
N LYS A 348 17.03 17.12 -10.52
CA LYS A 348 18.42 17.59 -10.62
C LYS A 348 19.35 16.94 -9.60
N ASP A 349 18.78 16.43 -8.50
CA ASP A 349 19.52 15.79 -7.42
C ASP A 349 19.65 14.28 -7.64
N VAL A 350 19.13 13.75 -8.76
CA VAL A 350 19.18 12.34 -9.13
C VAL A 350 20.36 12.11 -10.09
N PRO A 351 21.33 11.23 -9.76
CA PRO A 351 22.46 10.96 -10.66
C PRO A 351 21.99 10.27 -11.95
N GLU A 352 22.47 10.73 -13.10
CA GLU A 352 22.14 10.11 -14.40
C GLU A 352 22.96 8.85 -14.67
N GLU A 353 24.24 8.88 -14.31
CA GLU A 353 25.17 7.78 -14.54
C GLU A 353 24.85 6.56 -13.65
N GLN A 354 24.80 5.38 -14.28
CA GLN A 354 24.36 4.15 -13.62
C GLN A 354 25.15 3.80 -12.35
N ALA A 355 26.46 4.03 -12.32
CA ALA A 355 27.28 3.74 -11.13
C ALA A 355 26.92 4.63 -9.94
N TYR A 356 26.75 5.94 -10.17
CA TYR A 356 26.35 6.89 -9.12
C TYR A 356 24.89 6.69 -8.70
N MET A 357 24.00 6.42 -9.65
CA MET A 357 22.61 6.08 -9.34
C MET A 357 22.51 4.81 -8.49
N ARG A 358 23.41 3.83 -8.68
CA ARG A 358 23.44 2.60 -7.87
C ARG A 358 23.71 2.96 -6.42
N ARG A 359 24.79 3.72 -6.19
CA ARG A 359 25.14 4.16 -4.85
C ARG A 359 24.03 5.00 -4.21
N TRP A 360 23.51 5.98 -4.92
CA TRP A 360 22.41 6.84 -4.47
C TRP A 360 21.17 6.03 -4.08
N LEU A 361 20.77 5.06 -4.91
CA LEU A 361 19.59 4.23 -4.64
C LEU A 361 19.78 3.36 -3.38
N HIS A 362 20.99 2.82 -3.16
CA HIS A 362 21.31 2.08 -1.95
C HIS A 362 21.30 3.00 -0.71
N GLU A 363 21.83 4.23 -0.81
CA GLU A 363 21.77 5.23 0.26
C GLU A 363 20.32 5.61 0.59
N ARG A 364 19.45 5.76 -0.42
CA ARG A 364 18.01 5.97 -0.20
C ARG A 364 17.38 4.82 0.59
N PHE A 365 17.71 3.58 0.25
CA PHE A 365 17.20 2.40 0.97
C PHE A 365 17.77 2.25 2.38
N GLU A 366 19.00 2.71 2.64
CA GLU A 366 19.55 2.80 3.99
C GLU A 366 18.75 3.80 4.86
N ILE A 367 18.36 4.95 4.29
CA ILE A 367 17.48 5.91 4.98
C ILE A 367 16.12 5.26 5.29
N LYS A 368 15.51 4.56 4.33
CA LYS A 368 14.25 3.82 4.55
C LYS A 368 14.38 2.81 5.66
N ASP A 369 15.46 2.04 5.67
CA ASP A 369 15.70 1.02 6.69
C ASP A 369 15.81 1.63 8.08
N LYS A 370 16.56 2.73 8.24
CA LYS A 370 16.66 3.48 9.50
C LYS A 370 15.28 3.96 10.00
N LEU A 371 14.46 4.52 9.11
CA LEU A 371 13.09 4.92 9.45
C LEU A 371 12.23 3.75 9.94
N LEU A 372 12.36 2.58 9.32
CA LEU A 372 11.62 1.39 9.71
C LEU A 372 12.17 0.75 11.00
N ILE A 373 13.48 0.81 11.24
CA ILE A 373 14.10 0.37 12.50
C ILE A 373 13.54 1.21 13.65
N GLU A 374 13.53 2.54 13.51
CA GLU A 374 12.92 3.41 14.53
C GLU A 374 11.43 3.12 14.71
N PHE A 375 10.71 2.88 13.62
CA PHE A 375 9.28 2.58 13.66
C PHE A 375 8.94 1.27 14.39
N TYR A 376 9.64 0.17 14.07
CA TYR A 376 9.31 -1.17 14.56
C TYR A 376 10.06 -1.55 15.85
N ASP A 377 11.33 -1.17 15.95
CA ASP A 377 12.26 -1.69 16.97
C ASP A 377 12.60 -0.68 18.07
N SER A 378 12.14 0.58 17.98
CA SER A 378 12.45 1.58 19.02
C SER A 378 11.98 1.13 20.41
N LEU A 379 12.90 1.19 21.36
CA LEU A 379 12.62 0.99 22.79
C LEU A 379 11.89 2.18 23.41
N ASP A 380 12.01 3.37 22.80
CA ASP A 380 11.28 4.58 23.20
C ASP A 380 9.84 4.49 22.68
N PRO A 381 8.82 4.40 23.56
CA PRO A 381 7.41 4.31 23.17
C PRO A 381 6.93 5.52 22.36
N GLU A 382 7.54 6.70 22.53
CA GLU A 382 7.16 7.93 21.81
C GLU A 382 7.62 7.92 20.34
N ARG A 383 8.68 7.16 20.04
CA ARG A 383 9.24 7.01 18.68
C ARG A 383 8.68 5.78 17.96
N ARG A 384 8.24 4.78 18.71
CA ARG A 384 7.66 3.55 18.14
C ARG A 384 6.35 3.86 17.42
N ASN A 385 6.10 3.15 16.32
CA ASN A 385 4.93 3.36 15.45
C ASN A 385 4.79 4.82 14.97
N LYS A 386 5.90 5.54 14.80
CA LYS A 386 5.89 6.92 14.31
C LYS A 386 7.12 7.18 13.46
N PHE A 387 6.95 7.89 12.35
CA PHE A 387 8.09 8.42 11.61
C PHE A 387 8.52 9.78 12.20
N PRO A 388 9.77 10.22 11.99
CA PRO A 388 10.20 11.54 12.40
C PRO A 388 9.33 12.64 11.77
N GLY A 389 9.09 13.71 12.54
CA GLY A 389 8.31 14.87 12.11
C GLY A 389 6.83 14.84 12.55
N GLU A 390 6.10 15.87 12.13
CA GLU A 390 4.66 15.98 12.36
C GLU A 390 3.88 15.17 11.31
N SER A 391 2.97 14.33 11.77
CA SER A 391 2.08 13.58 10.90
C SER A 391 0.79 14.36 10.62
N VAL A 392 0.34 14.37 9.38
CA VAL A 392 -0.99 14.86 9.01
C VAL A 392 -1.90 13.66 8.73
N ASN A 393 -2.97 13.53 9.50
CA ASN A 393 -4.03 12.58 9.19
C ASN A 393 -4.79 13.08 7.94
N SER A 394 -4.57 12.41 6.82
CA SER A 394 -5.16 12.77 5.55
C SER A 394 -6.30 11.81 5.24
N LYS A 395 -7.54 12.22 5.44
CA LYS A 395 -8.73 11.42 5.12
C LYS A 395 -9.26 11.74 3.72
N LEU A 396 -9.42 10.73 2.89
CA LEU A 396 -9.99 10.86 1.56
C LEU A 396 -11.47 11.23 1.63
N SER A 397 -11.82 12.31 0.95
CA SER A 397 -13.19 12.81 0.90
C SER A 397 -14.11 11.81 0.18
N LEU A 398 -15.26 11.51 0.76
CA LEU A 398 -16.30 10.70 0.14
C LEU A 398 -16.73 11.25 -1.23
N LYS A 399 -16.61 12.57 -1.46
CA LYS A 399 -16.93 13.18 -2.76
C LYS A 399 -16.02 12.69 -3.89
N LYS A 400 -14.81 12.19 -3.58
CA LYS A 400 -13.87 11.65 -4.56
C LYS A 400 -14.14 10.19 -4.92
N THR A 401 -14.75 9.42 -4.02
CA THR A 401 -14.87 7.95 -4.14
C THR A 401 -16.32 7.46 -4.29
N LEU A 402 -17.25 8.08 -3.57
CA LEU A 402 -18.66 7.68 -3.53
C LEU A 402 -19.38 7.78 -4.89
N PRO A 403 -19.21 8.84 -5.71
CA PRO A 403 -19.86 8.90 -7.02
C PRO A 403 -19.47 7.71 -7.91
N SER A 404 -18.19 7.34 -7.89
CA SER A 404 -17.69 6.22 -8.68
C SER A 404 -18.25 4.87 -8.21
N LEU A 405 -18.37 4.68 -6.89
CA LEU A 405 -19.04 3.51 -6.33
C LEU A 405 -20.50 3.40 -6.80
N LEU A 406 -21.24 4.51 -6.73
CA LEU A 406 -22.66 4.54 -7.11
C LEU A 406 -22.85 4.28 -8.61
N ILE A 407 -22.01 4.88 -9.45
CA ILE A 407 -22.06 4.68 -10.91
C ILE A 407 -21.80 3.21 -11.25
N LEU A 408 -20.69 2.63 -10.79
CA LEU A 408 -20.34 1.25 -11.13
C LEU A 408 -21.32 0.26 -10.53
N SER A 409 -21.71 0.43 -9.27
CA SER A 409 -22.69 -0.45 -8.62
C SER A 409 -24.06 -0.36 -9.31
N GLY A 410 -24.48 0.84 -9.72
CA GLY A 410 -25.71 1.06 -10.47
C GLY A 410 -25.69 0.40 -11.86
N LEU A 411 -24.58 0.53 -12.60
CA LEU A 411 -24.40 -0.14 -13.89
C LEU A 411 -24.38 -1.66 -13.76
N THR A 412 -23.66 -2.19 -12.75
CA THR A 412 -23.64 -3.62 -12.46
C THR A 412 -25.03 -4.13 -12.10
N ALA A 413 -25.74 -3.43 -11.21
CA ALA A 413 -27.10 -3.80 -10.84
C ALA A 413 -28.03 -3.79 -12.07
N GLY A 414 -28.02 -2.72 -12.87
CA GLY A 414 -28.82 -2.62 -14.09
C GLY A 414 -28.57 -3.76 -15.07
N MET A 415 -27.31 -4.16 -15.24
CA MET A 415 -26.95 -5.31 -16.08
C MET A 415 -27.52 -6.62 -15.50
N LEU A 416 -27.45 -6.82 -14.19
CA LEU A 416 -27.95 -8.03 -13.52
C LEU A 416 -29.49 -8.12 -13.47
N MET A 417 -30.21 -6.99 -13.59
CA MET A 417 -31.67 -6.97 -13.64
C MET A 417 -32.24 -7.63 -14.91
N THR A 418 -31.49 -7.61 -16.02
CA THR A 418 -31.95 -8.17 -17.30
C THR A 418 -31.42 -9.58 -17.53
N GLU A 419 -32.18 -10.44 -18.21
CA GLU A 419 -31.71 -11.80 -18.54
C GLU A 419 -30.51 -11.76 -19.51
N ALA A 420 -30.57 -10.90 -20.53
CA ALA A 420 -29.48 -10.70 -21.46
C ALA A 420 -28.21 -10.20 -20.76
N GLY A 421 -28.35 -9.22 -19.86
CA GLY A 421 -27.22 -8.68 -19.09
C GLY A 421 -26.60 -9.71 -18.15
N ARG A 422 -27.40 -10.55 -17.46
CA ARG A 422 -26.86 -11.67 -16.67
C ARG A 422 -26.06 -12.67 -17.51
N LYS A 423 -26.59 -13.05 -18.69
CA LYS A 423 -25.88 -13.95 -19.61
C LYS A 423 -24.56 -13.32 -20.07
N LEU A 424 -24.56 -12.04 -20.42
CA LEU A 424 -23.36 -11.31 -20.82
C LEU A 424 -22.34 -11.24 -19.68
N TYR A 425 -22.78 -10.88 -18.47
CA TYR A 425 -21.95 -10.80 -17.27
C TYR A 425 -21.23 -12.12 -16.96
N VAL A 426 -21.97 -13.23 -16.93
CA VAL A 426 -21.39 -14.56 -16.66
C VAL A 426 -20.45 -15.00 -17.78
N ARG A 427 -20.81 -14.74 -19.05
CA ARG A 427 -19.94 -15.02 -20.19
C ARG A 427 -18.63 -14.24 -20.11
N THR A 428 -18.67 -12.96 -19.76
CA THR A 428 -17.46 -12.14 -19.57
C THR A 428 -16.56 -12.73 -18.48
N TRP A 429 -17.14 -13.20 -17.36
CA TRP A 429 -16.39 -13.91 -16.32
C TRP A 429 -15.71 -15.17 -16.83
N ILE A 430 -16.46 -16.06 -17.48
CA ILE A 430 -15.96 -17.35 -17.96
C ILE A 430 -14.91 -17.14 -19.04
N TYR A 431 -15.23 -16.40 -20.10
CA TYR A 431 -14.30 -16.18 -21.20
C TYR A 431 -13.08 -15.36 -20.76
N GLY A 432 -13.26 -14.34 -19.92
CA GLY A 432 -12.15 -13.57 -19.37
C GLY A 432 -11.18 -14.46 -18.58
N THR A 433 -11.72 -15.38 -17.76
CA THR A 433 -10.91 -16.33 -16.98
C THR A 433 -10.23 -17.35 -17.90
N LEU A 434 -10.95 -17.93 -18.85
CA LEU A 434 -10.39 -18.91 -19.79
C LEU A 434 -9.28 -18.31 -20.65
N ILE A 435 -9.48 -17.10 -21.19
CA ILE A 435 -8.47 -16.36 -21.94
C ILE A 435 -7.26 -16.09 -21.05
N GLY A 436 -7.48 -15.65 -19.80
CA GLY A 436 -6.41 -15.44 -18.83
C GLY A 436 -5.59 -16.71 -18.55
N CYS A 437 -6.26 -17.84 -18.29
CA CYS A 437 -5.61 -19.12 -18.04
C CYS A 437 -4.84 -19.62 -19.27
N LEU A 438 -5.47 -19.64 -20.44
CA LEU A 438 -4.84 -20.04 -21.70
C LEU A 438 -3.59 -19.19 -21.98
N TRP A 439 -3.70 -17.88 -21.77
CA TRP A 439 -2.61 -16.96 -21.99
C TRP A 439 -1.42 -17.20 -21.04
N VAL A 440 -1.69 -17.48 -19.76
CA VAL A 440 -0.65 -17.85 -18.80
C VAL A 440 0.00 -19.18 -19.17
N SER A 441 -0.78 -20.16 -19.61
CA SER A 441 -0.27 -21.49 -20.03
C SER A 441 0.57 -21.46 -21.31
N ILE A 442 0.35 -20.51 -22.21
CA ILE A 442 1.16 -20.35 -23.44
C ILE A 442 2.52 -19.69 -23.15
N LYS A 443 2.64 -18.93 -22.05
CA LYS A 443 3.85 -18.16 -21.71
C LYS A 443 4.64 -18.66 -20.49
N ALA A 444 4.10 -19.62 -19.75
CA ALA A 444 4.83 -20.39 -18.74
C ALA A 444 5.65 -21.49 -19.44
#